data_AF-G2GEZ0-F1
#
_entry.id   AF-G2GEZ0-F1
#
_cell.length_a   1.000
_cell.length_b   1.000
_cell.length_c   1.000
_cell.angle_alpha   90.00
_cell.angle_beta   90.00
_cell.angle_gamma   90.00
#
_symmetry.space_group_name_H-M   'P 1'
#
loop_
_entity.id
_entity.type
_entity.pdbx_description
1 polymer ?
#
loop_
_entity_poly.entity_id
_entity_poly.type
_entity_poly.pdbx_seq_one_letter_code
_entity_poly.pdbx_strand_id
1 'polypeptide(L)'
;MSSTTPALASSPVSTVLGTLSAAGLGAHFDREEGVIIAYPAAVPKANALDGVHVTVQWNTTGRQRQPREARAHFSASAWIPDGPPDFHEVSTVHTTAAPGPLTAEAEVCARAVAAWLAHPATTAGNTLLSALAVHGITPGNGLSVTYGAHSDQISVTVRLGRDTYGTLVVADRAGSLRHVPAQHTGWSVFLHDERGDAVGDPVYITGDGGTVDCAQDSSAAAQFIADCLSAPLRHCCCYARESHNPRHDRECHLYALPRPA
;
A
#
# COMPACT_ATOMS: atom_id res chain seq x y z
N MET A 1 -30.07 37.98 -28.78
CA MET A 1 -29.62 37.84 -27.37
C MET A 1 -29.81 36.39 -27.00
N SER A 2 -28.75 35.58 -27.03
CA SER A 2 -28.83 34.18 -26.61
C SER A 2 -28.68 34.13 -25.09
N SER A 3 -29.77 33.80 -24.41
CA SER A 3 -29.75 33.54 -22.97
C SER A 3 -29.08 32.19 -22.73
N THR A 4 -27.81 32.21 -22.32
CA THR A 4 -27.11 31.02 -21.84
C THR A 4 -27.71 30.65 -20.50
N THR A 5 -28.57 29.63 -20.48
CA THR A 5 -29.08 29.05 -19.23
C THR A 5 -27.90 28.52 -18.42
N PRO A 6 -27.65 29.02 -17.19
CA PRO A 6 -26.57 28.48 -16.36
C PRO A 6 -26.90 27.03 -16.01
N ALA A 7 -25.98 26.12 -16.33
CA ALA A 7 -26.06 24.74 -15.88
C ALA A 7 -26.07 24.73 -14.34
N LEU A 8 -27.07 24.09 -13.74
CA LEU A 8 -27.10 23.84 -12.31
C LEU A 8 -25.85 23.03 -11.94
N ALA A 9 -24.96 23.62 -11.15
CA ALA A 9 -23.79 22.92 -10.65
C ALA A 9 -24.25 21.72 -9.79
N SER A 10 -23.81 20.53 -10.18
CA SER A 10 -24.01 19.31 -9.41
C SER A 10 -23.36 19.47 -8.03
N SER A 11 -24.04 19.06 -6.95
CA SER A 11 -23.43 19.08 -5.62
C SER A 11 -22.27 18.08 -5.57
N PRO A 12 -21.21 18.32 -4.78
CA PRO A 12 -20.09 17.40 -4.66
C PRO A 12 -20.51 15.96 -4.32
N VAL A 13 -21.49 15.80 -3.43
CA VAL A 13 -22.07 14.49 -3.07
C VAL A 13 -22.64 13.80 -4.31
N SER A 14 -23.41 14.50 -5.14
CA SER A 14 -23.99 13.91 -6.36
C SER A 14 -22.94 13.56 -7.40
N THR A 15 -21.86 14.34 -7.50
CA THR A 15 -20.72 14.03 -8.36
C THR A 15 -20.06 12.72 -7.91
N VAL A 16 -19.73 12.58 -6.63
CA VAL A 16 -19.03 11.38 -6.10
C VAL A 16 -19.92 10.13 -6.15
N LEU A 17 -21.22 10.25 -5.84
CA LEU A 17 -22.16 9.14 -6.00
C LEU A 17 -22.30 8.71 -7.47
N GLY A 18 -22.33 9.68 -8.39
CA GLY A 18 -22.36 9.42 -9.83
C GLY A 18 -21.13 8.67 -10.32
N THR A 19 -19.92 9.07 -9.88
CA THR A 19 -18.68 8.39 -10.27
C THR A 19 -18.56 6.98 -9.69
N LEU A 20 -18.98 6.76 -8.44
CA LEU A 20 -19.02 5.42 -7.85
C LEU A 20 -20.02 4.51 -8.57
N SER A 21 -21.20 5.02 -8.90
CA SER A 21 -22.20 4.26 -9.66
C SER A 21 -21.71 3.93 -11.08
N ALA A 22 -21.03 4.88 -11.75
CA ALA A 22 -20.41 4.65 -13.05
C ALA A 22 -19.29 3.59 -13.00
N ALA A 23 -18.62 3.44 -11.85
CA ALA A 23 -17.66 2.37 -11.58
C ALA A 23 -18.31 1.02 -11.22
N GLY A 24 -19.65 0.91 -11.27
CA GLY A 24 -20.39 -0.33 -11.02
C GLY A 24 -20.64 -0.61 -9.54
N LEU A 25 -20.62 0.41 -8.68
CA LEU A 25 -20.81 0.26 -7.23
C LEU A 25 -22.21 0.69 -6.77
N GLY A 26 -22.68 0.06 -5.70
CA GLY A 26 -23.73 0.62 -4.86
C GLY A 26 -23.12 1.69 -3.95
N ALA A 27 -23.77 2.84 -3.81
CA ALA A 27 -23.29 3.89 -2.91
C ALA A 27 -24.44 4.71 -2.32
N HIS A 28 -24.28 5.20 -1.10
CA HIS A 28 -25.18 6.17 -0.52
C HIS A 28 -24.46 7.14 0.43
N PHE A 29 -25.01 8.34 0.60
CA PHE A 29 -24.47 9.33 1.53
C PHE A 29 -25.06 9.12 2.92
N ASP A 30 -24.19 8.92 3.90
CA ASP A 30 -24.52 8.97 5.32
C ASP A 30 -24.44 10.43 5.79
N ARG A 31 -25.57 10.97 6.25
CA ARG A 31 -25.66 12.37 6.69
C ARG A 31 -25.11 12.60 8.10
N GLU A 32 -25.14 11.57 8.94
CA GLU A 32 -24.70 11.69 10.34
C GLU A 32 -23.18 11.73 10.40
N GLU A 33 -22.53 10.83 9.65
CA GLU A 33 -21.07 10.76 9.57
C GLU A 33 -20.46 11.67 8.48
N GLY A 34 -21.30 12.18 7.56
CA GLY A 34 -20.83 13.04 6.47
C GLY A 34 -19.93 12.30 5.46
N VAL A 35 -20.11 10.98 5.31
CA VAL A 35 -19.32 10.12 4.42
C VAL A 35 -20.21 9.49 3.35
N ILE A 36 -19.61 9.05 2.25
CA ILE A 36 -20.28 8.14 1.31
C ILE A 36 -19.89 6.71 1.65
N ILE A 37 -20.88 5.83 1.81
CA ILE A 37 -20.67 4.40 1.99
C ILE A 37 -20.82 3.74 0.62
N ALA A 38 -19.74 3.13 0.12
CA ALA A 38 -19.67 2.35 -1.10
C ALA A 38 -19.59 0.84 -0.81
N TYR A 39 -20.29 0.04 -1.60
CA TYR A 39 -20.46 -1.40 -1.40
C TYR A 39 -20.69 -2.10 -2.75
N PRO A 40 -20.54 -3.43 -2.84
CA PRO A 40 -20.81 -4.16 -4.08
C PRO A 40 -22.25 -3.92 -4.57
N ALA A 41 -22.44 -3.65 -5.85
CA ALA A 41 -23.76 -3.29 -6.39
C ALA A 41 -24.84 -4.38 -6.22
N ALA A 42 -24.43 -5.63 -6.03
CA ALA A 42 -25.35 -6.74 -5.74
C ALA A 42 -25.92 -6.70 -4.31
N VAL A 43 -25.30 -5.95 -3.40
CA VAL A 43 -25.73 -5.83 -2.00
C VAL A 43 -26.82 -4.74 -1.89
N PRO A 44 -28.01 -5.05 -1.37
CA PRO A 44 -29.03 -4.04 -1.11
C PRO A 44 -28.53 -2.98 -0.12
N LYS A 45 -28.94 -1.72 -0.30
CA LYS A 45 -28.55 -0.62 0.60
C LYS A 45 -28.76 -0.93 2.09
N ALA A 46 -29.86 -1.60 2.44
CA ALA A 46 -30.20 -1.94 3.83
C ALA A 46 -29.16 -2.87 4.48
N ASN A 47 -28.37 -3.59 3.67
CA ASN A 47 -27.38 -4.55 4.10
C ASN A 47 -25.95 -4.07 3.78
N ALA A 48 -25.78 -2.79 3.40
CA ALA A 48 -24.49 -2.25 2.98
C ALA A 48 -23.42 -2.37 4.07
N LEU A 49 -23.83 -2.36 5.33
CA LEU A 49 -22.95 -2.47 6.50
C LEU A 49 -22.87 -3.90 7.04
N ASP A 50 -23.64 -4.86 6.51
CA ASP A 50 -23.59 -6.27 6.98
C ASP A 50 -22.33 -7.01 6.47
N GLY A 51 -21.56 -6.37 5.60
CA GLY A 51 -20.35 -6.93 5.02
C GLY A 51 -19.31 -5.85 4.74
N VAL A 52 -18.39 -6.22 3.85
CA VAL A 52 -17.29 -5.34 3.45
C VAL A 52 -17.84 -4.09 2.76
N HIS A 53 -17.42 -2.92 3.24
CA HIS A 53 -17.77 -1.64 2.64
C HIS A 53 -16.59 -0.66 2.70
N VAL A 54 -16.71 0.43 1.96
CA VAL A 54 -15.71 1.50 1.92
C VAL A 54 -16.38 2.81 2.26
N THR A 55 -15.85 3.54 3.24
CA THR A 55 -16.24 4.93 3.48
C THR A 55 -15.37 5.83 2.61
N VAL A 56 -16.00 6.79 1.94
CA VAL A 56 -15.36 7.77 1.07
C VAL A 56 -15.64 9.15 1.63
N GLN A 57 -14.55 9.85 1.93
CA GLN A 57 -14.54 11.22 2.40
C GLN A 57 -13.77 12.09 1.40
N TRP A 58 -14.15 13.35 1.31
CA TRP A 58 -13.37 14.34 0.59
C TRP A 58 -13.38 15.65 1.34
N ASN A 59 -12.28 16.39 1.19
CA ASN A 59 -12.25 17.79 1.55
C ASN A 59 -11.87 18.61 0.32
N THR A 60 -12.40 19.82 0.24
CA THR A 60 -11.96 20.80 -0.74
C THR A 60 -10.98 21.73 -0.04
N THR A 61 -9.69 21.56 -0.28
CA THR A 61 -8.65 22.39 0.32
C THR A 61 -8.30 23.53 -0.62
N GLY A 62 -8.69 24.75 -0.25
CA GLY A 62 -8.33 25.96 -0.99
C GLY A 62 -8.21 27.15 -0.05
N ARG A 63 -7.11 27.91 -0.14
CA ARG A 63 -7.09 29.27 0.41
C ARG A 63 -8.26 30.02 -0.21
N GLN A 64 -8.98 30.84 0.56
CA GLN A 64 -10.20 31.59 0.20
C GLN A 64 -10.20 32.29 -1.18
N ARG A 65 -9.05 32.43 -1.84
CA ARG A 65 -8.87 33.10 -3.14
C ARG A 65 -8.83 32.18 -4.37
N GLN A 66 -8.77 30.86 -4.21
CA GLN A 66 -8.95 29.93 -5.35
C GLN A 66 -10.38 29.38 -5.35
N PRO A 67 -10.98 29.11 -6.52
CA PRO A 67 -12.27 28.42 -6.59
C PRO A 67 -12.17 27.12 -5.78
N ARG A 68 -13.02 26.94 -4.76
CA ARG A 68 -13.01 25.77 -3.86
C ARG A 68 -13.10 24.43 -4.62
N GLU A 69 -13.63 24.46 -5.84
CA GLU A 69 -13.82 23.29 -6.71
C GLU A 69 -12.52 22.80 -7.40
N ALA A 70 -11.42 23.57 -7.32
CA ALA A 70 -10.21 23.25 -8.08
C ALA A 70 -9.28 22.22 -7.41
N ARG A 71 -9.49 21.89 -6.13
CA ARG A 71 -8.59 21.05 -5.34
C ARG A 71 -9.35 20.21 -4.31
N ALA A 72 -9.80 19.04 -4.75
CA ALA A 72 -10.31 18.00 -3.88
C ALA A 72 -9.18 17.07 -3.44
N HIS A 73 -9.26 16.61 -2.20
CA HIS A 73 -8.45 15.53 -1.69
C HIS A 73 -9.41 14.49 -1.12
N PHE A 74 -9.27 13.25 -1.60
CA PHE A 74 -10.10 12.12 -1.20
C PHE A 74 -9.33 11.23 -0.24
N SER A 75 -10.09 10.66 0.70
CA SER A 75 -9.68 9.52 1.52
C SER A 75 -10.78 8.46 1.40
N ALA A 76 -10.40 7.21 1.18
CA ALA A 76 -11.30 6.07 1.19
C ALA A 76 -10.71 4.97 2.07
N SER A 77 -11.50 4.49 3.02
CA SER A 77 -11.11 3.46 3.99
C SER A 77 -12.08 2.29 3.92
N ALA A 78 -11.55 1.09 3.89
CA ALA A 78 -12.30 -0.15 3.92
C ALA A 78 -12.59 -0.60 5.34
N TRP A 79 -13.78 -1.13 5.55
CA TRP A 79 -14.29 -1.57 6.84
C TRP A 79 -14.92 -2.95 6.74
N ILE A 80 -14.78 -3.73 7.82
CA ILE A 80 -15.42 -5.03 7.99
C ILE A 80 -16.15 -5.04 9.34
N PRO A 81 -17.34 -5.65 9.44
CA PRO A 81 -18.02 -5.84 10.71
C PRO A 81 -17.17 -6.63 11.73
N ASP A 82 -17.13 -6.18 12.98
CA ASP A 82 -16.46 -6.82 14.11
C ASP A 82 -17.46 -7.18 15.22
N GLY A 83 -18.61 -7.71 14.82
CA GLY A 83 -19.77 -7.89 15.68
C GLY A 83 -20.68 -6.65 15.67
N PRO A 84 -22.00 -6.79 15.91
CA PRO A 84 -22.90 -5.64 15.88
C PRO A 84 -22.72 -4.77 17.13
N PRO A 85 -22.57 -3.43 17.03
CA PRO A 85 -22.55 -2.57 15.84
C PRO A 85 -21.14 -2.13 15.41
N ASP A 86 -20.12 -2.85 15.85
CA ASP A 86 -18.72 -2.45 15.73
C ASP A 86 -18.17 -2.77 14.33
N PHE A 87 -17.33 -1.85 13.86
CA PHE A 87 -16.58 -2.00 12.62
C PHE A 87 -15.12 -1.68 12.92
N HIS A 88 -14.21 -2.35 12.20
CA HIS A 88 -12.81 -1.96 12.21
C HIS A 88 -12.34 -1.65 10.80
N GLU A 89 -11.48 -0.64 10.70
CA GLU A 89 -10.81 -0.27 9.46
C GLU A 89 -9.78 -1.35 9.13
N VAL A 90 -9.86 -1.89 7.91
CA VAL A 90 -8.96 -2.97 7.46
C VAL A 90 -7.91 -2.50 6.47
N SER A 91 -8.18 -1.41 5.74
CA SER A 91 -7.29 -0.93 4.68
C SER A 91 -7.62 0.50 4.27
N THR A 92 -6.60 1.29 3.92
CA THR A 92 -6.77 2.52 3.16
C THR A 92 -6.88 2.19 1.67
N VAL A 93 -8.07 2.39 1.11
CA VAL A 93 -8.43 2.06 -0.29
C VAL A 93 -8.00 3.13 -1.27
N HIS A 94 -7.98 4.39 -0.85
CA HIS A 94 -7.47 5.50 -1.65
C HIS A 94 -7.10 6.71 -0.78
N THR A 95 -5.97 7.36 -1.09
CA THR A 95 -5.66 8.70 -0.58
C THR A 95 -5.09 9.55 -1.71
N THR A 96 -5.63 10.74 -1.92
CA THR A 96 -5.14 11.65 -2.97
C THR A 96 -3.73 12.15 -2.62
N ALA A 97 -2.72 11.76 -3.41
CA ALA A 97 -1.34 12.22 -3.20
C ALA A 97 -1.15 13.72 -3.45
N ALA A 98 -1.83 14.27 -4.47
CA ALA A 98 -1.80 15.69 -4.82
C ALA A 98 -3.23 16.17 -5.17
N PRO A 99 -3.76 17.21 -4.52
CA PRO A 99 -5.13 17.65 -4.76
C PRO A 99 -5.38 18.06 -6.23
N GLY A 100 -6.48 17.58 -6.80
CA GLY A 100 -6.88 17.79 -8.19
C GLY A 100 -8.35 18.23 -8.34
N PRO A 101 -8.85 18.38 -9.58
CA PRO A 101 -10.26 18.70 -9.83
C PRO A 101 -11.19 17.62 -9.23
N LEU A 102 -12.29 18.03 -8.59
CA LEU A 102 -13.20 17.13 -7.88
C LEU A 102 -13.60 15.90 -8.72
N THR A 103 -14.06 16.11 -9.95
CA THR A 103 -14.52 15.02 -10.82
C THR A 103 -13.40 14.03 -11.16
N ALA A 104 -12.21 14.54 -11.50
CA ALA A 104 -11.07 13.68 -11.85
C ALA A 104 -10.61 12.85 -10.66
N GLU A 105 -10.50 13.46 -9.47
CA GLU A 105 -10.14 12.74 -8.24
C GLU A 105 -11.22 11.75 -7.81
N ALA A 106 -12.51 12.11 -7.96
CA ALA A 106 -13.62 11.21 -7.68
C ALA A 106 -13.61 9.98 -8.59
N GLU A 107 -13.25 10.12 -9.86
CA GLU A 107 -13.09 8.99 -10.79
C GLU A 107 -11.91 8.07 -10.42
N VAL A 108 -10.76 8.65 -10.02
CA VAL A 108 -9.60 7.88 -9.54
C VAL A 108 -9.95 7.11 -8.28
N CYS A 109 -10.56 7.79 -7.30
CA CYS A 109 -11.05 7.19 -6.07
C CYS A 109 -12.04 6.06 -6.37
N ALA A 110 -13.06 6.31 -7.21
CA ALA A 110 -14.07 5.31 -7.54
C ALA A 110 -13.48 4.05 -8.19
N ARG A 111 -12.49 4.18 -9.08
CA ARG A 111 -11.77 3.03 -9.66
C ARG A 111 -11.01 2.23 -8.59
N ALA A 112 -10.34 2.92 -7.66
CA ALA A 112 -9.63 2.26 -6.56
C ALA A 112 -10.60 1.50 -5.65
N VAL A 113 -11.75 2.11 -5.31
CA VAL A 113 -12.81 1.47 -4.53
C VAL A 113 -13.39 0.25 -5.26
N ALA A 114 -13.67 0.36 -6.56
CA ALA A 114 -14.19 -0.75 -7.34
C ALA A 114 -13.20 -1.92 -7.45
N ALA A 115 -11.92 -1.62 -7.71
CA ALA A 115 -10.86 -2.63 -7.75
C ALA A 115 -10.73 -3.37 -6.41
N TRP A 116 -10.82 -2.64 -5.29
CA TRP A 116 -10.74 -3.24 -3.97
C TRP A 116 -11.97 -4.09 -3.64
N LEU A 117 -13.20 -3.58 -3.87
CA LEU A 117 -14.42 -4.33 -3.60
C LEU A 117 -14.59 -5.58 -4.48
N ALA A 118 -13.92 -5.64 -5.63
CA ALA A 118 -13.84 -6.86 -6.44
C ALA A 118 -12.96 -7.95 -5.78
N HIS A 119 -11.97 -7.56 -4.97
CA HIS A 119 -11.04 -8.45 -4.29
C HIS A 119 -10.71 -7.96 -2.86
N PRO A 120 -11.70 -7.92 -1.96
CA PRO A 120 -11.61 -7.20 -0.67
C PRO A 120 -10.60 -7.79 0.33
N ALA A 121 -9.94 -8.90 -0.01
CA ALA A 121 -8.92 -9.54 0.81
C ALA A 121 -7.50 -9.42 0.21
N THR A 122 -7.33 -8.87 -0.99
CA THR A 122 -6.01 -8.77 -1.62
C THR A 122 -5.34 -7.46 -1.23
N THR A 123 -4.44 -7.53 -0.26
CA THR A 123 -3.52 -6.43 0.08
C THR A 123 -2.21 -6.58 -0.71
N ALA A 124 -1.41 -5.51 -0.77
CA ALA A 124 -0.05 -5.59 -1.30
C ALA A 124 0.77 -6.64 -0.53
N GLY A 125 0.61 -6.70 0.80
CA GLY A 125 1.19 -7.74 1.64
C GLY A 125 0.76 -9.16 1.25
N ASN A 126 -0.53 -9.40 0.99
CA ASN A 126 -1.01 -10.72 0.56
C ASN A 126 -0.51 -11.09 -0.84
N THR A 127 -0.29 -10.11 -1.71
CA THR A 127 0.32 -10.31 -3.03
C THR A 127 1.78 -10.74 -2.87
N LEU A 128 2.54 -10.08 -2.00
CA LEU A 128 3.91 -10.48 -1.67
C LEU A 128 3.97 -11.86 -1.00
N LEU A 129 3.10 -12.15 -0.03
CA LEU A 129 3.03 -13.47 0.61
C LEU A 129 2.73 -14.58 -0.41
N SER A 130 1.83 -14.33 -1.36
CA SER A 130 1.54 -15.26 -2.44
C SER A 130 2.75 -15.48 -3.35
N ALA A 131 3.49 -14.41 -3.69
CA ALA A 131 4.72 -14.51 -4.47
C ALA A 131 5.82 -15.30 -3.73
N LEU A 132 5.99 -15.07 -2.42
CA LEU A 132 6.93 -15.83 -1.58
C LEU A 132 6.58 -17.32 -1.53
N ALA A 133 5.28 -17.64 -1.42
CA ALA A 133 4.80 -19.01 -1.41
C ALA A 133 5.12 -19.78 -2.71
N VAL A 134 5.15 -19.11 -3.88
CA VAL A 134 5.58 -19.73 -5.15
C VAL A 134 7.02 -20.24 -5.09
N HIS A 135 7.89 -19.58 -4.32
CA HIS A 135 9.27 -19.99 -4.08
C HIS A 135 9.44 -20.92 -2.85
N GLY A 136 8.34 -21.37 -2.24
CA GLY A 136 8.38 -22.20 -1.03
C GLY A 136 8.87 -21.45 0.22
N ILE A 137 8.80 -20.12 0.21
CA ILE A 137 9.24 -19.27 1.31
C ILE A 137 8.04 -19.01 2.23
N THR A 138 8.12 -19.52 3.46
CA THR A 138 7.18 -19.18 4.53
C THR A 138 7.85 -18.16 5.45
N PRO A 139 7.50 -16.87 5.36
CA PRO A 139 8.04 -15.88 6.29
C PRO A 139 7.66 -16.21 7.74
N GLY A 140 8.47 -15.75 8.68
CA GLY A 140 8.15 -15.89 10.11
C GLY A 140 6.91 -15.07 10.48
N ASN A 141 6.34 -15.33 11.66
CA ASN A 141 5.15 -14.63 12.20
C ASN A 141 5.37 -13.12 12.49
N GLY A 142 6.47 -12.54 12.01
CA GLY A 142 6.81 -11.15 12.23
C GLY A 142 6.16 -10.22 11.22
N LEU A 143 4.84 -10.03 11.31
CA LEU A 143 4.26 -8.70 11.09
C LEU A 143 4.71 -7.82 12.26
N SER A 144 6.00 -7.54 12.32
CA SER A 144 6.61 -6.74 13.38
C SER A 144 6.86 -5.34 12.83
N VAL A 145 6.76 -4.33 13.69
CA VAL A 145 6.72 -2.94 13.26
C VAL A 145 8.10 -2.34 13.46
N THR A 146 8.96 -2.22 12.43
CA THR A 146 10.09 -1.27 12.53
C THR A 146 10.71 -0.83 11.21
N TYR A 147 9.98 0.03 10.49
CA TYR A 147 10.55 1.21 9.84
C TYR A 147 9.89 2.44 10.49
N GLY A 148 10.47 2.93 11.58
CA GLY A 148 9.72 3.75 12.55
C GLY A 148 8.61 2.97 13.27
N ALA A 149 7.93 3.59 14.23
CA ALA A 149 6.99 2.92 15.12
C ALA A 149 5.70 2.39 14.46
N HIS A 150 5.56 2.47 13.12
CA HIS A 150 4.27 2.27 12.44
C HIS A 150 4.29 1.52 11.10
N SER A 151 5.42 0.97 10.63
CA SER A 151 5.42 0.22 9.36
C SER A 151 5.17 -1.28 9.49
N ASP A 152 4.20 -1.80 8.74
CA ASP A 152 4.01 -3.25 8.57
C ASP A 152 5.24 -3.82 7.81
N GLN A 153 5.78 -4.96 8.25
CA GLN A 153 6.90 -5.62 7.56
C GLN A 153 6.73 -7.14 7.54
N ILE A 154 7.48 -7.81 6.66
CA ILE A 154 7.59 -9.27 6.60
C ILE A 154 9.04 -9.68 6.83
N SER A 155 9.27 -10.68 7.66
CA SER A 155 10.62 -11.15 8.01
C SER A 155 10.90 -12.57 7.50
N VAL A 156 12.06 -12.77 6.88
CA VAL A 156 12.56 -14.06 6.38
C VAL A 156 13.97 -14.31 6.95
N THR A 157 14.14 -15.40 7.70
CA THR A 157 15.45 -15.78 8.24
C THR A 157 16.37 -16.26 7.12
N VAL A 158 17.61 -15.76 7.10
CA VAL A 158 18.65 -16.12 6.13
C VAL A 158 19.93 -16.54 6.83
N ARG A 159 20.72 -17.41 6.18
CA ARG A 159 22.03 -17.83 6.69
C ARG A 159 23.12 -16.94 6.09
N LEU A 160 23.91 -16.29 6.93
CA LEU A 160 24.99 -15.38 6.53
C LEU A 160 26.36 -16.08 6.41
N GLY A 161 26.45 -17.33 6.87
CA GLY A 161 27.65 -18.18 6.84
C GLY A 161 28.10 -18.60 8.24
N ARG A 162 28.96 -19.63 8.36
CA ARG A 162 29.55 -20.15 9.64
C ARG A 162 28.60 -20.11 10.85
N ASP A 163 27.37 -20.59 10.63
CA ASP A 163 26.32 -20.68 11.66
C ASP A 163 25.80 -19.34 12.21
N THR A 164 26.09 -18.23 11.52
CA THR A 164 25.46 -16.93 11.71
C THR A 164 24.19 -16.81 10.87
N TYR A 165 23.16 -16.25 11.49
CA TYR A 165 21.86 -15.98 10.87
C TYR A 165 21.58 -14.48 10.85
N GLY A 166 20.82 -14.06 9.86
CA GLY A 166 20.24 -12.73 9.79
C GLY A 166 18.77 -12.82 9.40
N THR A 167 18.15 -11.67 9.23
CA THR A 167 16.75 -11.58 8.81
C THR A 167 16.64 -10.60 7.65
N LEU A 168 16.07 -11.04 6.54
CA LEU A 168 15.60 -10.15 5.50
C LEU A 168 14.26 -9.56 5.93
N VAL A 169 14.17 -8.24 6.02
CA VAL A 169 12.97 -7.50 6.38
C VAL A 169 12.45 -6.79 5.14
N VAL A 170 11.24 -7.13 4.71
CA VAL A 170 10.57 -6.56 3.55
C VAL A 170 9.50 -5.57 4.01
N ALA A 171 9.51 -4.37 3.44
CA ALA A 171 8.50 -3.35 3.66
C ALA A 171 8.10 -2.70 2.33
N ASP A 172 6.85 -2.24 2.22
CA ASP A 172 6.48 -1.34 1.13
C ASP A 172 6.97 0.08 1.43
N ARG A 173 7.30 0.84 0.39
CA ARG A 173 7.78 2.22 0.52
C ARG A 173 6.74 3.23 0.98
N ALA A 174 5.44 2.93 0.87
CA ALA A 174 4.36 3.68 1.49
C ALA A 174 4.27 3.40 3.01
N GLY A 175 5.03 2.42 3.52
CA GLY A 175 5.14 2.13 4.94
C GLY A 175 4.01 1.27 5.51
N SER A 176 3.13 0.70 4.69
CA SER A 176 2.13 -0.27 5.13
C SER A 176 2.01 -1.42 4.14
N LEU A 177 1.67 -2.61 4.59
CA LEU A 177 1.41 -3.78 3.73
C LEU A 177 -0.10 -3.99 3.50
N ARG A 178 -0.94 -3.24 4.22
CA ARG A 178 -2.39 -3.44 4.26
C ARG A 178 -3.13 -2.64 3.19
N HIS A 179 -2.45 -1.82 2.41
CA HIS A 179 -3.06 -1.07 1.32
C HIS A 179 -3.34 -1.99 0.11
N VAL A 180 -4.14 -1.46 -0.82
CA VAL A 180 -4.57 -2.18 -2.01
C VAL A 180 -3.42 -2.26 -3.04
N PRO A 181 -3.25 -3.35 -3.80
CA PRO A 181 -2.15 -3.49 -4.76
C PRO A 181 -1.96 -2.30 -5.73
N ALA A 182 -3.03 -1.60 -6.09
CA ALA A 182 -2.96 -0.43 -6.98
C ALA A 182 -2.27 0.81 -6.36
N GLN A 183 -2.11 0.86 -5.04
CA GLN A 183 -1.36 1.92 -4.32
C GLN A 183 0.09 1.54 -4.03
N HIS A 184 0.50 0.33 -4.39
CA HIS A 184 1.85 -0.19 -4.14
C HIS A 184 2.91 0.74 -4.74
N THR A 185 3.89 1.15 -3.93
CA THR A 185 4.91 2.14 -4.33
C THR A 185 6.31 1.56 -4.47
N GLY A 186 6.49 0.28 -4.12
CA GLY A 186 7.72 -0.46 -4.34
C GLY A 186 8.17 -1.18 -3.07
N TRP A 187 8.80 -2.35 -3.24
CA TRP A 187 9.39 -3.09 -2.11
C TRP A 187 10.77 -2.55 -1.73
N SER A 188 11.06 -2.58 -0.44
CA SER A 188 12.41 -2.41 0.11
C SER A 188 12.74 -3.63 0.98
N VAL A 189 13.87 -4.28 0.72
CA VAL A 189 14.37 -5.41 1.51
C VAL A 189 15.63 -4.98 2.22
N PHE A 190 15.64 -5.07 3.54
CA PHE A 190 16.78 -4.79 4.39
C PHE A 190 17.33 -6.09 4.94
N LEU A 191 18.66 -6.18 5.09
CA LEU A 191 19.24 -7.21 5.92
C LEU A 191 19.32 -6.70 7.35
N HIS A 192 18.90 -7.52 8.31
CA HIS A 192 19.09 -7.30 9.73
C HIS A 192 20.00 -8.39 10.29
N ASP A 193 20.84 -8.03 11.26
CA ASP A 193 21.71 -8.99 11.95
C ASP A 193 20.93 -9.84 12.97
N GLU A 194 21.64 -10.68 13.73
CA GLU A 194 21.05 -11.55 14.75
C GLU A 194 20.39 -10.79 15.92
N ARG A 195 20.69 -9.50 16.08
CA ARG A 195 20.11 -8.62 17.10
C ARG A 195 18.89 -7.87 16.58
N GLY A 196 18.59 -7.99 15.30
CA GLY A 196 17.53 -7.25 14.63
C GLY A 196 17.95 -5.85 14.20
N ASP A 197 19.23 -5.50 14.27
CA ASP A 197 19.73 -4.21 13.81
C ASP A 197 19.89 -4.22 12.29
N ALA A 198 19.45 -3.14 11.62
CA ALA A 198 19.58 -3.03 10.17
C ALA A 198 21.05 -2.93 9.74
N VAL A 199 21.39 -3.69 8.69
CA VAL A 199 22.73 -3.83 8.14
C VAL A 199 22.86 -2.97 6.89
N GLY A 200 23.21 -1.70 7.08
CA GLY A 200 23.46 -0.77 5.98
C GLY A 200 22.19 -0.33 5.23
N ASP A 201 22.34 -0.10 3.93
CA ASP A 201 21.28 0.31 3.01
C ASP A 201 20.42 -0.91 2.58
N PRO A 202 19.20 -0.70 2.02
CA PRO A 202 18.41 -1.80 1.48
C PRO A 202 19.20 -2.64 0.47
N VAL A 203 19.13 -3.96 0.61
CA VAL A 203 19.77 -4.93 -0.30
C VAL A 203 18.95 -5.14 -1.59
N TYR A 204 17.68 -4.74 -1.57
CA TYR A 204 16.81 -4.64 -2.73
C TYR A 204 15.88 -3.43 -2.55
N ILE A 205 15.70 -2.66 -3.61
CA ILE A 205 14.78 -1.52 -3.62
C ILE A 205 14.17 -1.34 -5.01
N THR A 206 12.86 -1.14 -5.06
CA THR A 206 12.12 -0.77 -6.27
C THR A 206 11.26 0.47 -6.04
N GLY A 207 10.67 0.97 -7.13
CA GLY A 207 9.90 2.21 -7.15
C GLY A 207 10.74 3.48 -7.04
N ASP A 208 10.12 4.62 -7.31
CA ASP A 208 10.72 5.96 -7.22
C ASP A 208 9.83 6.92 -6.40
N GLY A 209 8.80 6.39 -5.75
CA GLY A 209 7.76 7.16 -5.06
C GLY A 209 6.45 7.25 -5.86
N GLY A 210 6.45 6.85 -7.15
CA GLY A 210 5.24 6.56 -7.90
C GLY A 210 4.65 5.17 -7.60
N THR A 211 3.44 4.91 -8.09
CA THR A 211 2.84 3.57 -8.02
C THR A 211 3.47 2.63 -9.05
N VAL A 212 3.63 1.36 -8.69
CA VAL A 212 4.19 0.31 -9.56
C VAL A 212 3.26 -0.92 -9.59
N ASP A 213 3.44 -1.81 -10.58
CA ASP A 213 2.67 -3.05 -10.64
C ASP A 213 3.06 -3.96 -9.45
N CYS A 214 2.15 -4.07 -8.48
CA CYS A 214 2.37 -4.84 -7.26
C CYS A 214 2.65 -6.32 -7.52
N ALA A 215 1.97 -6.95 -8.47
CA ALA A 215 2.15 -8.38 -8.73
C ALA A 215 3.54 -8.65 -9.34
N GLN A 216 3.94 -7.85 -10.32
CA GLN A 216 5.27 -7.96 -10.92
C GLN A 216 6.38 -7.63 -9.91
N ASP A 217 6.22 -6.56 -9.14
CA ASP A 217 7.21 -6.15 -8.15
C ASP A 217 7.31 -7.15 -6.99
N SER A 218 6.19 -7.69 -6.50
CA SER A 218 6.17 -8.78 -5.50
C SER A 218 6.85 -10.04 -6.02
N SER A 219 6.67 -10.40 -7.29
CA SER A 219 7.36 -11.54 -7.90
C SER A 219 8.88 -11.30 -7.97
N ALA A 220 9.31 -10.09 -8.32
CA ALA A 220 10.73 -9.73 -8.39
C ALA A 220 11.39 -9.74 -7.00
N ALA A 221 10.71 -9.17 -5.99
CA ALA A 221 11.17 -9.20 -4.61
C ALA A 221 11.25 -10.64 -4.06
N ALA A 222 10.25 -11.48 -4.33
CA ALA A 222 10.24 -12.87 -3.90
C ALA A 222 11.38 -13.68 -4.54
N GLN A 223 11.64 -13.47 -5.84
CA GLN A 223 12.80 -14.08 -6.52
C GLN A 223 14.12 -13.64 -5.88
N PHE A 224 14.30 -12.34 -5.61
CA PHE A 224 15.50 -11.84 -4.94
C PHE A 224 15.73 -12.54 -3.59
N ILE A 225 14.67 -12.68 -2.77
CA ILE A 225 14.77 -13.37 -1.47
C ILE A 225 15.11 -14.85 -1.66
N ALA A 226 14.51 -15.52 -2.66
CA ALA A 226 14.84 -16.90 -2.99
C ALA A 226 16.33 -17.05 -3.37
N ASP A 227 16.88 -16.10 -4.14
CA ASP A 227 18.30 -16.09 -4.49
C ASP A 227 19.18 -15.95 -3.24
N CYS A 228 18.83 -15.05 -2.31
CA CYS A 228 19.52 -14.90 -1.02
C CYS A 228 19.44 -16.15 -0.13
N LEU A 229 18.35 -16.93 -0.21
CA LEU A 229 18.20 -18.18 0.53
C LEU A 229 19.00 -19.32 -0.09
N SER A 230 19.11 -19.34 -1.41
CA SER A 230 19.82 -20.39 -2.17
C SER A 230 21.34 -20.24 -2.14
N ALA A 231 21.83 -19.02 -1.92
CA ALA A 231 23.25 -18.71 -1.91
C ALA A 231 23.58 -17.76 -0.74
N PRO A 232 24.59 -18.07 0.10
CA PRO A 232 24.97 -17.19 1.19
C PRO A 232 25.30 -15.80 0.68
N LEU A 233 24.65 -14.80 1.25
CA LEU A 233 25.01 -13.40 1.04
C LEU A 233 26.49 -13.25 1.39
N ARG A 234 27.31 -12.90 0.38
CA ARG A 234 28.75 -12.69 0.61
C ARG A 234 28.93 -11.38 1.33
N HIS A 235 29.16 -11.51 2.63
CA HIS A 235 29.41 -10.41 3.52
C HIS A 235 30.85 -9.91 3.34
N CYS A 236 31.04 -8.63 2.99
CA CYS A 236 32.38 -8.07 2.92
C CYS A 236 33.01 -8.05 4.32
N CYS A 237 34.27 -8.47 4.44
CA CYS A 237 34.98 -8.59 5.71
C CYS A 237 35.16 -7.26 6.46
N CYS A 238 34.87 -6.11 5.84
CA CYS A 238 34.86 -4.80 6.49
C CYS A 238 33.85 -4.71 7.64
N TYR A 239 32.78 -5.52 7.60
CA TYR A 239 31.71 -5.53 8.60
C TYR A 239 32.15 -5.94 10.02
N ALA A 240 33.13 -6.85 10.16
CA ALA A 240 33.58 -7.31 11.47
C ALA A 240 34.43 -6.26 12.23
N ARG A 241 34.77 -5.13 11.59
CA ARG A 241 35.75 -4.17 12.11
C ARG A 241 35.23 -2.75 12.34
N GLU A 242 34.02 -2.42 11.91
CA GLU A 242 33.55 -1.04 11.93
C GLU A 242 32.27 -0.89 12.77
N SER A 243 32.31 0.03 13.73
CA SER A 243 31.19 0.44 14.60
C SER A 243 30.02 1.00 13.81
N HIS A 244 28.85 1.21 14.43
CA HIS A 244 27.69 1.87 13.81
C HIS A 244 28.05 3.20 13.11
N ASN A 245 27.47 3.43 11.91
CA ASN A 245 27.44 4.69 11.13
C ASN A 245 28.62 5.18 10.25
N PRO A 246 29.74 4.49 10.00
CA PRO A 246 30.62 4.88 8.91
C PRO A 246 29.93 4.57 7.57
N ARG A 247 29.99 5.54 6.65
CA ARG A 247 29.54 5.34 5.27
C ARG A 247 30.43 4.26 4.65
N HIS A 248 29.86 3.11 4.32
CA HIS A 248 30.55 2.12 3.51
C HIS A 248 30.95 2.75 2.17
N ASP A 249 32.22 2.59 1.78
CA ASP A 249 32.67 2.95 0.44
C ASP A 249 31.80 2.23 -0.60
N ARG A 250 31.46 2.93 -1.69
CA ARG A 250 30.59 2.42 -2.78
C ARG A 250 31.05 1.06 -3.36
N GLU A 251 32.34 0.74 -3.24
CA GLU A 251 32.93 -0.54 -3.67
C GLU A 251 32.68 -1.69 -2.67
N CYS A 252 32.28 -1.39 -1.44
CA CYS A 252 31.94 -2.34 -0.38
C CYS A 252 30.47 -2.79 -0.43
N HIS A 253 29.62 -2.08 -1.17
CA HIS A 253 28.15 -2.29 -1.27
C HIS A 253 27.71 -3.51 -2.07
N LEU A 254 28.64 -4.30 -2.59
CA LEU A 254 28.25 -5.53 -3.26
C LEU A 254 28.15 -6.66 -2.24
N TYR A 255 26.95 -6.80 -1.66
CA TYR A 255 26.30 -8.11 -1.78
C TYR A 255 26.23 -8.40 -3.28
N ALA A 256 27.34 -8.90 -3.85
CA ALA A 256 27.31 -9.36 -5.21
C ALA A 256 26.29 -10.49 -5.21
N LEU A 257 25.14 -10.24 -5.84
CA LEU A 257 24.19 -11.28 -6.16
C LEU A 257 25.00 -12.46 -6.72
N PRO A 258 24.64 -13.70 -6.37
CA PRO A 258 25.27 -14.88 -6.95
C PRO A 258 25.32 -14.67 -8.47
N ARG A 259 26.53 -14.67 -9.04
CA ARG A 259 26.64 -14.61 -10.50
C ARG A 259 25.93 -15.87 -11.04
N PRO A 260 25.01 -15.74 -12.01
CA PRO A 260 24.45 -16.92 -12.66
C PRO A 260 25.61 -17.75 -13.21
N ALA A 261 25.53 -19.06 -12.99
CA ALA A 261 26.50 -20.03 -13.49
C ALA A 261 26.53 -20.04 -15.02
#